data_AF-A0A3Q8USL1-F1
#
_entry.id   AF-A0A3Q8USL1-F1
#
_cell.length_a   1.000
_cell.length_b   1.000
_cell.length_c   1.000
_cell.angle_alpha   90.00
_cell.angle_beta   90.00
_cell.angle_gamma   90.00
#
_symmetry.space_group_name_H-M   'P 1'
#
loop_
_entity.id
_entity.type
_entity.pdbx_description
1 polymer ?
#
loop_
_entity_poly.entity_id
_entity_poly.type
_entity_poly.pdbx_seq_one_letter_code
_entity_poly.pdbx_strand_id
1 'polypeptide(L)'
;MSDLAWVPRSCTLPTAERPLRVAEWDALFAAGPVSLSRPGPLRLRLVLAGGPEAGERVRELAERESGCCSFFTFTTGTDTGTDTGADTGTGSAAGGGDRTAGRLWLDIAVDPAHAAVLDALAARIDAVAAR
;
A
#
# COMPACT_ATOMS: atom_id res chain seq x y z
N MET A 1 13.65 4.61 -20.15
CA MET A 1 14.12 5.94 -19.71
C MET A 1 13.36 6.27 -18.44
N SER A 2 14.09 6.20 -17.33
CA SER A 2 13.60 6.34 -15.97
C SER A 2 13.29 7.79 -15.70
N ASP A 3 12.00 8.15 -15.64
CA ASP A 3 11.62 9.40 -15.03
C ASP A 3 10.72 9.08 -13.84
N LEU A 4 11.34 9.09 -12.66
CA LEU A 4 10.66 9.18 -11.38
C LEU A 4 10.06 10.60 -11.23
N ALA A 5 9.44 11.13 -12.29
CA ALA A 5 8.87 12.48 -12.36
C ALA A 5 7.77 12.69 -11.32
N TRP A 6 7.25 11.61 -10.75
CA TRP A 6 6.27 11.61 -9.68
C TRP A 6 6.88 11.70 -8.27
N VAL A 7 8.18 11.40 -8.11
CA VAL A 7 8.86 11.47 -6.80
C VAL A 7 9.10 12.94 -6.46
N PRO A 8 8.43 13.48 -5.44
CA PRO A 8 8.54 14.89 -5.10
C PRO A 8 9.95 15.30 -4.71
N ARG A 9 10.28 16.58 -4.92
CA ARG A 9 11.56 17.16 -4.47
C ARG A 9 11.75 17.10 -2.95
N SER A 10 10.66 16.95 -2.20
CA SER A 10 10.63 16.76 -0.75
C SER A 10 11.13 15.38 -0.31
N CYS A 11 11.29 14.43 -1.23
CA CYS A 11 11.94 13.17 -0.89
C CYS A 11 13.47 13.32 -0.83
N THR A 12 14.04 13.04 0.34
CA THR A 12 15.47 13.13 0.65
C THR A 12 16.25 11.86 0.29
N LEU A 13 15.57 10.81 -0.20
CA LEU A 13 16.23 9.58 -0.65
C LEU A 13 17.25 9.89 -1.76
N PRO A 14 18.51 9.44 -1.65
CA PRO A 14 19.52 9.66 -2.67
C PRO A 14 19.07 9.16 -4.05
N THR A 15 19.30 9.94 -5.10
CA THR A 15 18.80 9.62 -6.45
C THR A 15 19.22 8.24 -6.96
N ALA A 16 20.40 7.76 -6.56
CA ALA A 16 20.88 6.42 -6.91
C ALA A 16 20.07 5.29 -6.27
N GLU A 17 19.45 5.53 -5.11
CA GLU A 17 18.68 4.54 -4.34
C GLU A 17 17.18 4.54 -4.70
N ARG A 18 16.67 5.62 -5.31
CA ARG A 18 15.26 5.74 -5.71
C ARG A 18 14.78 4.62 -6.64
N PRO A 19 15.54 4.18 -7.68
CA PRO A 19 15.11 3.09 -8.55
C PRO A 19 14.98 1.75 -7.82
N LEU A 20 15.90 1.47 -6.89
CA LEU A 20 15.87 0.25 -6.08
C LEU A 20 14.64 0.23 -5.18
N ARG A 21 14.35 1.35 -4.52
CA ARG A 21 13.19 1.46 -3.64
C ARG A 21 11.86 1.27 -4.38
N VAL A 22 11.77 1.81 -5.59
CA VAL A 22 10.59 1.61 -6.45
C VAL A 22 10.47 0.14 -6.90
N ALA A 23 11.59 -0.53 -7.18
CA ALA A 23 11.56 -1.95 -7.52
C ALA A 23 11.12 -2.84 -6.34
N GLU A 24 11.47 -2.47 -5.09
CA GLU A 24 11.00 -3.17 -3.88
C GLU A 24 9.48 -3.07 -3.72
N TRP A 25 8.90 -1.88 -3.94
CA TRP A 25 7.45 -1.69 -3.95
C TRP A 25 6.78 -2.45 -5.10
N ASP A 26 7.33 -2.36 -6.32
CA ASP A 26 6.79 -3.07 -7.48
C ASP A 26 6.79 -4.58 -7.26
N ALA A 27 7.83 -5.13 -6.61
CA ALA A 27 7.90 -6.55 -6.29
C ALA A 27 6.79 -6.99 -5.32
N LEU A 28 6.42 -6.15 -4.34
CA LEU A 28 5.27 -6.41 -3.47
C LEU A 28 3.96 -6.39 -4.25
N PHE A 29 3.79 -5.43 -5.15
CA PHE A 29 2.56 -5.32 -5.95
C PHE A 29 2.44 -6.42 -7.00
N ALA A 30 3.56 -6.95 -7.49
CA ALA A 30 3.58 -8.07 -8.42
C ALA A 30 3.44 -9.44 -7.72
N ALA A 31 3.64 -9.51 -6.40
CA ALA A 31 3.59 -10.77 -5.65
C ALA A 31 2.18 -11.37 -5.54
N GLY A 32 1.13 -10.56 -5.77
CA GLY A 32 -0.24 -11.04 -5.73
C GLY A 32 -1.28 -9.96 -6.03
N PRO A 33 -2.58 -10.31 -6.02
CA PRO A 33 -3.65 -9.36 -6.28
C PRO A 33 -3.60 -8.14 -5.35
N VAL A 34 -3.70 -6.96 -5.96
CA VAL A 34 -3.81 -5.68 -5.27
C VAL A 34 -5.15 -5.05 -5.61
N SER A 35 -5.97 -4.76 -4.60
CA SER A 35 -7.17 -3.95 -4.78
C SER A 35 -6.87 -2.52 -4.37
N LEU A 36 -7.04 -1.59 -5.31
CA LEU A 36 -6.82 -0.17 -5.10
C LEU A 36 -8.17 0.55 -4.90
N SER A 37 -8.21 1.45 -3.93
CA SER A 37 -9.35 2.35 -3.71
C SER A 37 -8.89 3.73 -3.26
N ARG A 38 -9.72 4.73 -3.51
CA ARG A 38 -9.45 6.12 -3.13
C ARG A 38 -10.53 6.65 -2.18
N PRO A 39 -10.40 6.42 -0.85
CA PRO A 39 -11.40 6.86 0.13
C PRO A 39 -11.52 8.39 0.25
N GLY A 40 -10.53 9.14 -0.23
CA GLY A 40 -10.59 10.60 -0.27
C GLY A 40 -9.50 11.21 -1.15
N PRO A 41 -9.57 12.52 -1.43
CA PRO A 41 -8.66 13.19 -2.35
C PRO A 41 -7.20 13.18 -1.87
N LEU A 42 -6.95 12.96 -0.59
CA LEU A 42 -5.60 12.93 0.01
C LEU A 42 -5.23 11.56 0.58
N ARG A 43 -5.98 10.50 0.23
CA ARG A 43 -5.76 9.15 0.75
C ARG A 43 -5.97 8.09 -0.30
N LEU A 44 -4.97 7.22 -0.45
CA LEU A 44 -5.02 6.00 -1.25
C LEU A 44 -5.05 4.80 -0.30
N ARG A 45 -5.91 3.82 -0.57
CA ARG A 45 -6.00 2.57 0.20
C ARG A 45 -5.74 1.39 -0.71
N LEU A 46 -4.82 0.54 -0.28
CA LEU A 46 -4.41 -0.69 -0.95
C LEU A 46 -4.80 -1.88 -0.08
N VAL A 47 -5.39 -2.89 -0.69
CA VAL A 47 -5.59 -4.21 -0.07
C VAL A 47 -4.73 -5.20 -0.83
N LEU A 48 -3.77 -5.80 -0.15
CA LEU A 48 -2.79 -6.72 -0.70
C LEU A 48 -3.15 -8.14 -0.24
N ALA A 49 -3.20 -9.07 -1.19
CA ALA A 49 -3.21 -10.49 -0.85
C ALA A 49 -1.81 -10.87 -0.35
N GLY A 50 -1.68 -11.31 0.89
CA GLY A 50 -0.37 -11.71 1.43
C GLY A 50 -0.45 -12.26 2.84
N GLY A 51 0.55 -13.09 3.19
CA GLY A 51 0.73 -13.61 4.54
C GLY A 51 1.52 -12.64 5.44
N PRO A 52 1.88 -13.07 6.67
CA PRO A 52 2.61 -12.24 7.62
C PRO A 52 3.91 -11.65 7.07
N GLU A 53 4.66 -12.40 6.24
CA GLU A 53 5.89 -11.89 5.61
C GLU A 53 5.65 -10.69 4.68
N ALA A 54 4.53 -10.69 3.93
CA ALA A 54 4.19 -9.55 3.08
C ALA A 54 3.81 -8.34 3.93
N GLY A 55 3.15 -8.57 5.08
CA GLY A 55 2.82 -7.52 6.05
C GLY A 55 4.06 -6.88 6.65
N GLU A 56 5.05 -7.68 7.05
CA GLU A 56 6.33 -7.22 7.55
C GLU A 56 7.09 -6.39 6.51
N ARG A 57 7.18 -6.87 5.26
CA ARG A 57 7.83 -6.13 4.16
C ARG A 57 7.14 -4.81 3.86
N VAL A 58 5.81 -4.78 3.82
CA VAL A 58 5.03 -3.54 3.63
C VAL A 58 5.31 -2.55 4.75
N ARG A 59 5.34 -3.02 6.00
CA ARG A 59 5.62 -2.18 7.17
C ARG A 59 7.05 -1.63 7.14
N GLU A 60 8.04 -2.48 6.87
CA GLU A 60 9.45 -2.08 6.78
C GLU A 60 9.66 -1.01 5.70
N LEU A 61 9.08 -1.22 4.51
CA LEU A 61 9.17 -0.23 3.43
C LEU A 61 8.44 1.07 3.79
N ALA A 62 7.26 1.01 4.41
CA ALA A 62 6.55 2.19 4.87
C ALA A 62 7.35 3.00 5.90
N GLU A 63 8.01 2.33 6.85
CA GLU A 63 8.89 2.98 7.84
C GLU A 63 10.09 3.65 7.16
N ARG A 64 10.75 2.96 6.22
CA ARG A 64 11.86 3.52 5.45
C ARG A 64 11.43 4.71 4.57
N GLU A 65 10.28 4.62 3.91
CA GLU A 65 9.73 5.71 3.10
C GLU A 65 9.39 6.93 3.97
N SER A 66 8.81 6.72 5.15
CA SER A 66 8.47 7.83 6.06
C SER A 66 9.71 8.61 6.52
N GLY A 67 10.88 7.94 6.61
CA GLY A 67 12.15 8.56 6.96
C GLY A 67 12.75 9.43 5.85
N CYS A 68 12.52 9.08 4.59
CA CYS A 68 13.06 9.80 3.42
C CYS A 68 12.07 10.77 2.78
N CYS A 69 10.78 10.48 2.81
CA CYS A 69 9.73 11.24 2.17
C CYS A 69 8.66 11.61 3.23
N SER A 70 8.97 12.54 4.14
CA SER A 70 8.16 12.83 5.35
C SER A 70 6.75 13.41 5.11
N PHE A 71 6.42 13.75 3.87
CA PHE A 71 5.07 14.19 3.47
C PHE A 71 4.09 13.01 3.35
N PHE A 72 4.59 11.77 3.26
CA PHE A 72 3.75 10.59 3.31
C PHE A 72 3.43 10.20 4.75
N THR A 73 2.17 9.89 5.00
CA THR A 73 1.73 9.17 6.19
C THR A 73 1.29 7.79 5.76
N PHE A 74 1.97 6.76 6.26
CA PHE A 74 1.64 5.37 6.01
C PHE A 74 0.91 4.78 7.23
N THR A 75 -0.14 4.02 6.98
CA THR A 75 -0.82 3.24 8.03
C THR A 75 -1.08 1.85 7.49
N THR A 76 -0.57 0.84 8.17
CA THR A 76 -0.67 -0.56 7.75
C THR A 76 -1.44 -1.37 8.78
N GLY A 77 -2.21 -2.34 8.32
CA GLY A 77 -2.79 -3.33 9.21
C GLY A 77 -2.98 -4.68 8.53
N THR A 78 -3.13 -5.69 9.35
CA THR A 78 -3.52 -7.04 8.96
C THR A 78 -4.94 -7.26 9.44
N ASP A 79 -5.85 -7.61 8.54
CA ASP A 79 -7.12 -8.23 8.88
C ASP A 79 -6.81 -9.69 9.23
N THR A 80 -6.23 -9.90 10.42
CA THR A 80 -6.21 -11.24 11.01
C THR A 80 -7.68 -11.53 11.28
N GLY A 81 -8.28 -12.47 10.56
CA GLY A 81 -9.65 -12.93 10.78
C GLY A 81 -9.80 -13.65 12.13
N THR A 82 -9.38 -12.99 13.21
CA THR A 82 -9.62 -13.35 14.59
C THR A 82 -10.73 -12.46 15.06
N ASP A 83 -11.95 -12.98 14.94
CA ASP A 83 -13.11 -12.51 15.67
C ASP A 83 -12.71 -12.26 17.13
N THR A 84 -12.54 -11.00 17.52
CA THR A 84 -12.84 -10.62 18.90
C THR A 84 -14.30 -10.21 18.85
N GLY A 85 -15.16 -11.16 19.21
CA GLY A 85 -16.61 -11.01 19.15
C GLY A 85 -17.08 -9.72 19.81
N ALA A 86 -17.73 -8.88 19.02
CA ALA A 86 -18.79 -8.00 19.48
C ALA A 86 -20.01 -8.34 18.62
N ASP A 87 -20.99 -8.91 19.29
CA ASP A 87 -22.30 -9.27 18.81
C ASP A 87 -23.04 -8.08 18.20
N THR A 88 -23.24 -8.09 16.89
CA THR A 88 -24.44 -7.47 16.31
C THR A 88 -24.86 -8.29 15.11
N GLY A 89 -25.90 -9.10 15.32
CA GLY A 89 -26.46 -9.94 14.27
C GLY A 89 -27.04 -9.10 13.13
N THR A 90 -26.72 -9.48 11.90
CA THR A 90 -27.63 -9.62 10.75
C THR A 90 -26.82 -10.30 9.64
N GLY A 91 -27.31 -11.46 9.19
CA GLY A 91 -26.56 -12.40 8.37
C GLY A 91 -26.21 -11.89 6.98
N SER A 92 -25.08 -12.36 6.46
CA SER A 92 -24.80 -12.41 5.03
C SER A 92 -23.95 -13.64 4.74
N ALA A 93 -24.45 -14.49 3.84
CA ALA A 93 -23.72 -15.65 3.34
C ALA A 93 -22.79 -15.19 2.21
N ALA A 94 -21.48 -15.32 2.43
CA ALA A 94 -20.51 -15.33 1.35
C ALA A 94 -19.29 -16.18 1.76
N GLY A 95 -19.17 -17.32 1.08
CA GLY A 95 -17.90 -17.92 0.65
C GLY A 95 -16.86 -18.26 1.72
N GLY A 96 -16.66 -19.56 1.94
CA GLY A 96 -15.46 -20.06 2.61
C GLY A 96 -14.20 -19.61 1.88
N GLY A 97 -13.51 -18.62 2.45
CA GLY A 97 -12.13 -18.30 2.13
C GLY A 97 -11.21 -18.99 3.14
N ASP A 98 -10.04 -19.43 2.67
CA ASP A 98 -8.95 -19.91 3.52
C ASP A 98 -8.66 -18.88 4.63
N ARG A 99 -9.06 -19.22 5.87
CA ARG A 99 -9.01 -18.34 7.05
C ARG A 99 -7.59 -18.07 7.56
N THR A 100 -6.57 -18.48 6.82
CA THR A 100 -5.16 -18.38 7.22
C THR A 100 -4.45 -17.20 6.55
N ALA A 101 -4.97 -16.69 5.43
CA ALA A 101 -4.40 -15.53 4.75
C ALA A 101 -5.08 -14.24 5.23
N GLY A 102 -4.59 -13.68 6.33
CA GLY A 102 -5.04 -12.37 6.78
C GLY A 102 -4.85 -11.33 5.68
N ARG A 103 -5.89 -10.55 5.34
CA ARG A 103 -5.76 -9.53 4.28
C ARG A 103 -4.94 -8.37 4.80
N LEU A 104 -3.93 -7.98 4.04
CA LEU A 104 -3.10 -6.83 4.38
C LEU A 104 -3.72 -5.57 3.78
N TRP A 105 -3.74 -4.49 4.55
CA TRP A 105 -4.11 -3.18 4.02
C TRP A 105 -3.04 -2.14 4.32
N LEU A 106 -2.86 -1.22 3.37
CA LEU A 106 -1.95 -0.08 3.44
C LEU A 106 -2.72 1.18 3.04
N ASP A 107 -2.84 2.12 3.97
CA ASP A 107 -3.26 3.49 3.70
C ASP A 107 -2.05 4.38 3.50
N ILE A 108 -2.10 5.16 2.43
CA ILE A 108 -1.10 6.17 2.08
C ILE A 108 -1.83 7.51 2.03
N ALA A 109 -1.47 8.41 2.92
CA ALA A 109 -1.97 9.77 2.94
C ALA A 109 -0.84 10.76 2.67
N VAL A 110 -1.20 11.91 2.09
CA VAL A 110 -0.28 13.02 1.79
C VAL A 110 -0.92 14.35 2.18
N ASP A 111 -0.12 15.38 2.34
CA ASP A 111 -0.64 16.74 2.44
C ASP A 111 -1.22 17.26 1.11
N PRO A 112 -2.03 18.34 1.12
CA PRO A 112 -2.67 18.86 -0.09
C PRO A 112 -1.73 19.25 -1.23
N ALA A 113 -0.49 19.67 -0.93
CA ALA A 113 0.47 20.07 -1.96
C ALA A 113 0.98 18.87 -2.78
N HIS A 114 0.83 17.66 -2.24
CA HIS A 114 1.34 16.43 -2.84
C HIS A 114 0.22 15.49 -3.33
N ALA A 115 -1.04 15.95 -3.43
CA ALA A 115 -2.17 15.11 -3.84
C ALA A 115 -1.96 14.37 -5.17
N ALA A 116 -1.30 15.01 -6.15
CA ALA A 116 -1.02 14.45 -7.48
C ALA A 116 -0.09 13.22 -7.44
N VAL A 117 0.71 13.08 -6.38
CA VAL A 117 1.60 11.92 -6.16
C VAL A 117 0.79 10.65 -6.00
N LEU A 118 -0.37 10.72 -5.35
CA LEU A 118 -1.23 9.56 -5.15
C LEU A 118 -1.87 9.09 -6.46
N ASP A 119 -2.10 9.98 -7.43
CA ASP A 119 -2.64 9.60 -8.75
C ASP A 119 -1.56 8.89 -9.58
N ALA A 120 -0.33 9.41 -9.56
CA ALA A 120 0.80 8.75 -10.20
C ALA A 120 1.11 7.38 -9.57
N LEU A 121 1.02 7.28 -8.24
CA LEU A 121 1.19 6.02 -7.53
C LEU A 121 0.08 5.03 -7.89
N ALA A 122 -1.18 5.46 -7.95
CA ALA A 122 -2.28 4.60 -8.35
C ALA A 122 -2.11 4.05 -9.77
N ALA A 123 -1.80 4.92 -10.73
CA ALA A 123 -1.54 4.50 -12.12
C ALA A 123 -0.37 3.50 -12.22
N ARG A 124 0.66 3.66 -11.39
CA ARG A 124 1.78 2.71 -11.33
C ARG A 124 1.33 1.36 -10.81
N ILE A 125 0.59 1.33 -9.71
CA ILE A 125 0.11 0.10 -9.08
C ILE A 125 -0.77 -0.68 -10.05
N ASP A 126 -1.71 0.00 -10.72
CA ASP A 126 -2.56 -0.62 -11.74
C ASP A 126 -1.71 -1.19 -12.90
N ALA A 127 -0.69 -0.45 -13.35
CA ALA A 127 0.21 -0.91 -14.41
C ALA A 127 1.12 -2.09 -14.01
N VAL A 128 1.43 -2.24 -12.72
CA VAL A 128 2.19 -3.40 -12.20
C VAL A 128 1.26 -4.59 -11.98
N ALA A 129 0.08 -4.38 -11.41
CA ALA A 129 -0.90 -5.42 -11.12
C ALA A 129 -1.55 -6.01 -12.38
N ALA A 130 -1.56 -5.27 -13.49
CA ALA A 130 -2.04 -5.75 -14.78
C ALA A 130 -1.05 -6.63 -15.57
N ARG A 131 0.16 -6.87 -15.04
CA ARG A 131 1.17 -7.74 -15.65
C ARG A 131 1.04 -9.18 -15.20
#